data_AF-A0A1Y4T9W0-F1
#
_entry.id   AF-A0A1Y4T9W0-F1
#
_cell.length_a   1.000
_cell.length_b   1.000
_cell.length_c   1.000
_cell.angle_alpha   90.00
_cell.angle_beta   90.00
_cell.angle_gamma   90.00
#
_symmetry.space_group_name_H-M   'P 1'
#
loop_
_entity.id
_entity.type
_entity.pdbx_description
1 polymer ?
#
loop_
_entity_poly.entity_id
_entity_poly.type
_entity_poly.pdbx_seq_one_letter_code
_entity_poly.pdbx_strand_id
1 'polypeptide(L)'
;MFYRLTPGHILRGWEQMTHVLIRRPQNLTRPLPAEAFRLLLLCDGETDLNRIPLTPGMEAARLQYEQEGVIVPISQPQPLEPDQYYKYYKNRYVQSIFWSITGRCNYRCRHCFMDAPCGKLGELTTEQAFDFIDQMADCGVLRVDITGGEPLIRKDFWQLVDRILSYKMTIGTIYTNGWLLNEQVLNELERRNIKPGISISFDGVGWHDWMRGVPGAEDAALQALKLCDERGFLTDVEMCIHRGNVDTFSQTIEALRDVGVQNVKASNVAPTPLWEHNSEGNALTNQEFIEAMLPYITWYYQAGKPIEYLTLANMVVLRRDQPGKIVAEAHDGTEKCLNCYMCGAARMSCYITPEGRLLPCMPMTSSPDQENFPKIQDIGLKQGLSNSYYMQFVNGRIKDLFAANAECAACAYRYKCGGGCRATALLDGSHSLMGCDSIMCMLWKSGYVERIRQTLTQAEAAYGSA
;
A
#
# COMPACT_ATOMS: atom_id res chain seq x y z
N MET A 1 -22.73 -2.16 -38.20
CA MET A 1 -22.96 -2.99 -37.00
C MET A 1 -22.54 -2.14 -35.82
N PHE A 2 -23.35 -2.11 -34.77
CA PHE A 2 -23.06 -1.34 -33.56
C PHE A 2 -22.33 -2.23 -32.57
N TYR A 3 -21.45 -1.63 -31.76
CA TYR A 3 -20.81 -2.30 -30.64
C TYR A 3 -21.01 -1.48 -29.38
N ARG A 4 -21.15 -2.15 -28.25
CA ARG A 4 -21.34 -1.55 -26.94
C ARG A 4 -20.35 -2.12 -25.93
N LEU A 5 -19.78 -1.26 -25.07
CA LEU A 5 -19.08 -1.71 -23.85
C LEU A 5 -20.04 -2.49 -22.95
N THR A 6 -19.63 -3.69 -22.51
CA THR A 6 -20.43 -4.47 -21.57
C THR A 6 -20.52 -3.78 -20.20
N PRO A 7 -21.66 -3.91 -19.48
CA PRO A 7 -21.82 -3.32 -18.15
C PRO A 7 -20.66 -3.65 -17.21
N GLY A 8 -20.18 -2.65 -16.48
CA GLY A 8 -19.01 -2.78 -15.59
C GLY A 8 -17.67 -2.45 -16.23
N HIS A 9 -17.59 -2.28 -17.55
CA HIS A 9 -16.42 -1.72 -18.23
C HIS A 9 -16.59 -0.23 -18.46
N ILE A 10 -15.64 0.57 -17.98
CA ILE A 10 -15.63 2.02 -18.13
C ILE A 10 -14.28 2.51 -18.66
N LEU A 11 -14.29 3.63 -19.38
CA LEU A 11 -13.08 4.28 -19.88
C LEU A 11 -12.74 5.51 -19.05
N ARG A 12 -11.48 5.64 -18.63
CA ARG A 12 -10.97 6.79 -17.87
C ARG A 12 -9.59 7.21 -18.36
N GLY A 13 -9.23 8.44 -18.05
CA GLY A 13 -7.91 8.99 -18.34
C GLY A 13 -7.50 10.04 -17.32
N TRP A 14 -6.19 10.14 -17.10
CA TRP A 14 -5.52 11.11 -16.23
C TRP A 14 -4.37 11.76 -16.99
N GLU A 15 -3.81 12.82 -16.42
CA GLU A 15 -2.54 13.36 -16.92
C GLU A 15 -1.46 12.26 -16.91
N GLN A 16 -0.77 12.10 -18.03
CA GLN A 16 0.26 11.06 -18.28
C GLN A 16 -0.27 9.61 -18.31
N MET A 17 -1.58 9.37 -18.18
CA MET A 17 -2.21 8.05 -18.27
C MET A 17 -3.61 8.19 -18.89
N THR A 18 -3.67 8.52 -20.18
CA THR A 18 -4.89 9.00 -20.84
C THR A 18 -5.85 7.90 -21.28
N HIS A 19 -5.38 6.66 -21.42
CA HIS A 19 -6.14 5.55 -22.02
C HIS A 19 -6.22 4.38 -21.05
N VAL A 20 -7.27 4.32 -20.24
CA VAL A 20 -7.43 3.29 -19.21
C VAL A 20 -8.80 2.65 -19.30
N LEU A 21 -8.83 1.32 -19.39
CA LEU A 21 -10.02 0.51 -19.15
C LEU A 21 -10.08 0.16 -17.67
N ILE A 22 -11.25 0.27 -17.06
CA ILE A 22 -11.49 -0.14 -15.69
C ILE A 22 -12.61 -1.17 -15.66
N ARG A 23 -12.37 -2.28 -14.95
CA ARG A 23 -13.38 -3.30 -14.66
C ARG A 23 -13.93 -3.11 -13.26
N ARG A 24 -15.22 -2.77 -13.16
CA ARG A 24 -16.01 -2.71 -11.91
C ARG A 24 -16.48 -4.12 -11.51
N PRO A 25 -16.82 -4.35 -10.23
CA PRO A 25 -16.71 -3.43 -9.09
C PRO A 25 -15.30 -3.38 -8.46
N GLN A 26 -14.38 -4.28 -8.83
CA GLN A 26 -13.04 -4.36 -8.20
C GLN A 26 -12.11 -3.20 -8.58
N ASN A 27 -12.46 -2.42 -9.60
CA ASN A 27 -11.70 -1.29 -10.12
C ASN A 27 -10.32 -1.68 -10.66
N LEU A 28 -10.25 -2.84 -11.31
CA LEU A 28 -9.01 -3.30 -11.96
C LEU A 28 -8.72 -2.42 -13.18
N THR A 29 -7.56 -1.78 -13.18
CA THR A 29 -7.13 -0.87 -14.25
C THR A 29 -6.26 -1.59 -15.28
N ARG A 30 -6.56 -1.39 -16.55
CA ARG A 30 -5.74 -1.84 -17.69
C ARG A 30 -5.40 -0.64 -18.59
N PRO A 31 -4.13 -0.20 -18.64
CA PRO A 31 -3.69 0.77 -19.65
C PRO A 31 -3.91 0.20 -21.06
N LEU A 32 -4.35 1.04 -21.99
CA LEU A 32 -4.68 0.65 -23.34
C LEU A 32 -3.72 1.31 -24.36
N PRO A 33 -3.33 0.60 -25.42
CA PRO A 33 -2.79 1.23 -26.62
C PRO A 33 -3.78 2.25 -27.22
N ALA A 34 -3.26 3.26 -27.91
CA ALA A 34 -4.09 4.35 -28.43
C ALA A 34 -5.18 3.88 -29.41
N GLU A 35 -4.89 2.91 -30.28
CA GLU A 35 -5.86 2.38 -31.25
C GLU A 35 -6.96 1.56 -30.57
N ALA A 36 -6.59 0.72 -29.60
CA ALA A 36 -7.54 0.00 -28.76
C ALA A 36 -8.50 0.97 -28.05
N PHE A 37 -7.98 2.04 -27.46
CA PHE A 37 -8.80 3.04 -26.80
C PHE A 37 -9.74 3.77 -27.77
N ARG A 38 -9.25 4.17 -28.95
CA ARG A 38 -10.08 4.79 -30.00
C ARG A 38 -11.22 3.88 -30.43
N LEU A 39 -10.95 2.59 -30.64
CA LEU A 39 -12.01 1.63 -30.94
C LEU A 39 -13.05 1.60 -29.82
N LEU A 40 -12.62 1.47 -28.56
CA LEU A 40 -13.55 1.36 -27.43
C LEU A 40 -14.40 2.63 -27.23
N LEU A 41 -13.89 3.81 -27.61
CA LEU A 41 -14.69 5.04 -27.66
C LEU A 41 -15.81 4.98 -28.70
N LEU A 42 -15.61 4.29 -29.82
CA LEU A 42 -16.63 4.07 -30.84
C LEU A 42 -17.59 2.92 -30.48
N CYS A 43 -17.30 2.15 -29.43
CA CYS A 43 -18.18 1.11 -28.91
C CYS A 43 -19.19 1.69 -27.89
N ASP A 44 -19.81 2.80 -28.26
CA ASP A 44 -20.79 3.55 -27.46
C ASP A 44 -22.23 3.02 -27.60
N GLY A 45 -22.42 2.00 -28.43
CA GLY A 45 -23.71 1.42 -28.76
C GLY A 45 -24.57 2.26 -29.70
N GLU A 46 -24.06 3.39 -30.20
CA GLU A 46 -24.79 4.32 -31.07
C GLU A 46 -24.07 4.56 -32.40
N THR A 47 -22.76 4.35 -32.44
CA THR A 47 -21.92 4.50 -33.61
C THR A 47 -21.95 3.24 -34.48
N ASP A 48 -22.37 3.40 -35.75
CA ASP A 48 -22.35 2.32 -36.75
C ASP A 48 -20.93 2.10 -37.29
N LEU A 49 -20.21 1.11 -36.75
CA LEU A 49 -18.82 0.83 -37.13
C LEU A 49 -18.66 0.45 -38.60
N ASN A 50 -19.70 0.01 -39.31
CA ASN A 50 -19.61 -0.29 -40.74
C ASN A 50 -19.38 0.97 -41.59
N ARG A 51 -19.66 2.15 -41.03
CA ARG A 51 -19.49 3.45 -41.70
C ARG A 51 -18.15 4.10 -41.40
N ILE A 52 -17.36 3.49 -40.52
CA ILE A 52 -16.07 4.03 -40.08
C ILE A 52 -14.98 3.09 -40.57
N PRO A 53 -13.99 3.57 -41.36
CA PRO A 53 -12.85 2.75 -41.72
C PRO A 53 -11.99 2.50 -40.47
N LEU A 54 -11.97 1.25 -40.00
CA LEU A 54 -11.13 0.83 -38.88
C LEU A 54 -9.70 0.57 -39.37
N THR A 55 -8.70 1.01 -38.60
CA THR A 55 -7.31 0.62 -38.86
C THR A 55 -7.10 -0.86 -38.53
N PRO A 56 -6.03 -1.50 -39.04
CA PRO A 56 -5.73 -2.89 -38.68
C PRO A 56 -5.62 -3.13 -37.16
N GLY A 57 -5.05 -2.17 -36.42
CA GLY A 57 -4.95 -2.26 -34.96
C GLY A 57 -6.28 -2.09 -34.25
N MET A 58 -7.20 -1.27 -34.77
CA MET A 58 -8.57 -1.18 -34.27
C MET A 58 -9.35 -2.48 -34.54
N GLU A 59 -9.19 -3.07 -35.72
CA GLU A 59 -9.87 -4.34 -36.04
C GLU A 59 -9.34 -5.50 -35.16
N ALA A 60 -8.03 -5.56 -34.94
CA ALA A 60 -7.43 -6.52 -34.01
C ALA A 60 -7.95 -6.32 -32.58
N ALA A 61 -8.04 -5.08 -32.11
CA ALA A 61 -8.63 -4.75 -30.82
C ALA A 61 -10.10 -5.15 -30.73
N ARG A 62 -10.88 -5.03 -31.81
CA ARG A 62 -12.30 -5.39 -31.86
C ARG A 62 -12.46 -6.89 -31.61
N LEU A 63 -11.74 -7.70 -32.36
CA LEU A 63 -11.74 -9.15 -32.22
C LEU A 63 -11.31 -9.58 -30.80
N GLN A 64 -10.23 -8.99 -30.28
CA GLN A 64 -9.74 -9.28 -28.94
C GLN A 64 -10.79 -8.94 -27.87
N TYR A 65 -11.34 -7.72 -27.87
CA TYR A 65 -12.23 -7.26 -26.81
C TYR A 65 -13.64 -7.84 -26.90
N GLU A 66 -14.06 -8.29 -28.08
CA GLU A 66 -15.26 -9.10 -28.24
C GLU A 66 -15.05 -10.49 -27.61
N GLN A 67 -13.91 -11.13 -27.87
CA GLN A 67 -13.56 -12.43 -27.26
C GLN A 67 -13.43 -12.33 -25.73
N GLU A 68 -12.86 -11.24 -25.22
CA GLU A 68 -12.76 -10.97 -23.77
C GLU A 68 -14.10 -10.56 -23.13
N GLY A 69 -15.16 -10.31 -23.93
CA GLY A 69 -16.45 -9.84 -23.44
C GLY A 69 -16.43 -8.41 -22.90
N VAL A 70 -15.45 -7.59 -23.31
CA VAL A 70 -15.39 -6.16 -22.97
C VAL A 70 -16.36 -5.36 -23.85
N ILE A 71 -16.54 -5.78 -25.10
CA ILE A 71 -17.54 -5.24 -26.02
C ILE A 71 -18.44 -6.35 -26.56
N VAL A 72 -19.65 -6.00 -26.95
CA VAL A 72 -20.59 -6.90 -27.60
C VAL A 72 -21.21 -6.26 -28.84
N PRO A 73 -21.43 -7.01 -29.92
CA PRO A 73 -22.19 -6.53 -31.06
C PRO A 73 -23.67 -6.41 -30.72
N ILE A 74 -24.32 -5.36 -31.24
CA ILE A 74 -25.76 -5.13 -31.10
C ILE A 74 -26.39 -4.78 -32.46
N SER A 75 -27.63 -5.22 -32.66
CA SER A 75 -28.36 -5.05 -33.92
C SER A 75 -29.08 -3.69 -34.05
N GLN A 76 -29.35 -3.02 -32.94
CA GLN A 76 -29.98 -1.71 -32.88
C GLN A 76 -29.22 -0.80 -31.91
N PRO A 77 -29.26 0.53 -32.11
CA PRO A 77 -28.62 1.46 -31.19
C PRO A 77 -29.10 1.30 -29.75
N GLN A 78 -28.17 1.19 -28.81
CA GLN A 78 -28.42 1.11 -27.38
C GLN A 78 -27.32 1.87 -26.64
N PRO A 79 -27.62 3.04 -26.05
CA PRO A 79 -26.60 3.87 -25.40
C PRO A 79 -25.97 3.17 -24.19
N LEU A 80 -24.78 3.65 -23.80
CA LEU A 80 -24.11 3.19 -22.59
C LEU A 80 -24.79 3.71 -21.32
N GLU A 81 -24.46 3.10 -20.18
CA GLU A 81 -24.78 3.70 -18.89
C GLU A 81 -23.98 5.01 -18.71
N PRO A 82 -24.53 6.04 -18.03
CA PRO A 82 -23.87 7.34 -17.90
C PRO A 82 -22.43 7.30 -17.39
N ASP A 83 -22.08 6.32 -16.54
CA ASP A 83 -20.74 6.19 -15.99
C ASP A 83 -19.74 5.48 -16.93
N GLN A 84 -20.18 4.81 -17.98
CA GLN A 84 -19.30 4.14 -18.93
C GLN A 84 -18.65 5.11 -19.91
N TYR A 85 -19.32 6.23 -20.20
CA TYR A 85 -18.75 7.29 -21.03
C TYR A 85 -17.42 7.78 -20.46
N TYR A 86 -16.51 8.13 -21.36
CA TYR A 86 -15.15 8.50 -21.00
C TYR A 86 -15.11 9.77 -20.13
N LYS A 87 -14.40 9.69 -19.00
CA LYS A 87 -14.11 10.84 -18.14
C LYS A 87 -12.59 11.01 -18.03
N TYR A 88 -12.15 12.24 -18.28
CA TYR A 88 -10.76 12.67 -18.13
C TYR A 88 -10.58 13.52 -16.88
N TYR A 89 -9.55 13.23 -16.09
CA TYR A 89 -9.21 13.93 -14.87
C TYR A 89 -7.93 14.76 -15.06
N LYS A 90 -8.00 16.05 -14.72
CA LYS A 90 -6.88 17.01 -14.82
C LYS A 90 -5.99 16.97 -13.58
N ASN A 91 -5.47 15.78 -13.30
CA ASN A 91 -4.52 15.45 -12.24
C ASN A 91 -3.81 14.15 -12.58
N ARG A 92 -2.74 13.81 -11.84
CA ARG A 92 -2.10 12.49 -11.95
C ARG A 92 -3.08 11.37 -11.61
N TYR A 93 -2.79 10.17 -12.11
CA TYR A 93 -3.38 8.94 -11.58
C TYR A 93 -2.87 8.63 -10.16
N VAL A 94 -3.78 8.22 -9.29
CA VAL A 94 -3.52 7.61 -7.98
C VAL A 94 -4.44 6.40 -7.88
N GLN A 95 -3.85 5.22 -7.71
CA GLN A 95 -4.60 3.97 -7.59
C GLN A 95 -5.31 3.89 -6.25
N SER A 96 -4.61 4.18 -5.15
CA SER A 96 -5.18 4.14 -3.80
C SER A 96 -4.76 5.31 -2.93
N ILE A 97 -5.67 5.72 -2.05
CA ILE A 97 -5.40 6.67 -0.97
C ILE A 97 -5.41 5.91 0.35
N PHE A 98 -4.29 5.94 1.07
CA PHE A 98 -4.24 5.52 2.46
C PHE A 98 -4.72 6.69 3.32
N TRP A 99 -5.84 6.52 4.01
CA TRP A 99 -6.43 7.59 4.80
C TRP A 99 -6.53 7.19 6.25
N SER A 100 -5.74 7.88 7.08
CA SER A 100 -5.94 7.87 8.52
C SER A 100 -7.18 8.68 8.85
N ILE A 101 -8.32 8.02 9.03
CA ILE A 101 -9.59 8.71 9.26
C ILE A 101 -9.69 9.32 10.65
N THR A 102 -8.83 8.93 11.59
CA THR A 102 -8.80 9.50 12.94
C THR A 102 -7.41 9.39 13.53
N GLY A 103 -7.01 10.39 14.31
CA GLY A 103 -5.82 10.33 15.14
C GLY A 103 -6.06 9.67 16.50
N ARG A 104 -7.30 9.29 16.83
CA ARG A 104 -7.68 8.69 18.11
C ARG A 104 -7.57 7.17 18.08
N CYS A 105 -7.33 6.55 19.23
CA CYS A 105 -7.27 5.09 19.37
C CYS A 105 -7.80 4.65 20.76
N ASN A 106 -8.33 3.42 20.84
CA ASN A 106 -8.67 2.74 22.10
C ASN A 106 -7.45 2.08 22.78
N TYR A 107 -6.31 1.98 22.09
CA TYR A 107 -5.05 1.43 22.61
C TYR A 107 -4.04 2.52 22.97
N ARG A 108 -2.99 2.13 23.66
CA ARG A 108 -1.89 2.99 24.13
C ARG A 108 -0.53 2.35 23.84
N CYS A 109 -0.33 2.00 22.57
CA CYS A 109 0.84 1.26 22.12
C CYS A 109 2.13 2.01 22.44
N ARG A 110 3.15 1.29 22.90
CA ARG A 110 4.45 1.85 23.33
C ARG A 110 5.26 2.48 22.21
N HIS A 111 4.93 2.17 20.96
CA HIS A 111 5.70 2.53 19.76
C HIS A 111 4.91 3.40 18.75
N CYS A 112 3.68 3.80 19.10
CA CYS A 112 2.76 4.44 18.16
C CYS A 112 3.34 5.71 17.54
N PHE A 113 3.48 5.74 16.21
CA PHE A 113 4.00 6.91 15.49
C PHE A 113 3.02 8.11 15.48
N MET A 114 1.73 7.87 15.73
CA MET A 114 0.71 8.93 15.84
C MET A 114 0.51 9.43 17.27
N ASP A 115 1.08 8.75 18.26
CA ASP A 115 0.77 8.99 19.68
C ASP A 115 -0.76 9.02 19.92
N ALA A 116 -1.45 8.03 19.35
CA ALA A 116 -2.87 8.12 19.03
C ALA A 116 -3.87 8.26 20.19
N PRO A 117 -3.69 7.71 21.41
CA PRO A 117 -4.76 7.84 22.40
C PRO A 117 -5.06 9.31 22.75
N CYS A 118 -4.07 10.22 22.64
CA CYS A 118 -4.28 11.64 22.89
C CYS A 118 -4.89 12.41 21.70
N GLY A 119 -5.01 11.78 20.52
CA GLY A 119 -5.58 12.41 19.34
C GLY A 119 -4.81 13.64 18.85
N LYS A 120 -3.49 13.69 19.05
CA LYS A 120 -2.64 14.86 18.77
C LYS A 120 -2.75 15.35 17.32
N LEU A 121 -2.93 14.43 16.38
CA LEU A 121 -3.11 14.74 14.95
C LEU A 121 -4.55 15.14 14.61
N GLY A 122 -5.48 15.12 15.55
CA GLY A 122 -6.89 15.47 15.32
C GLY A 122 -7.61 14.47 14.41
N GLU A 123 -8.68 14.94 13.77
CA GLU A 123 -9.41 14.25 12.71
C GLU A 123 -10.25 15.26 11.93
N LEU A 124 -10.49 15.02 10.63
CA LEU A 124 -11.48 15.78 9.86
C LEU A 124 -12.87 15.65 10.48
N THR A 125 -13.63 16.75 10.54
CA THR A 125 -15.07 16.68 10.86
C THR A 125 -15.80 15.81 9.83
N THR A 126 -17.01 15.34 10.15
CA THR A 126 -17.80 14.55 9.19
C THR A 126 -18.03 15.30 7.88
N GLU A 127 -18.30 16.60 7.94
CA GLU A 127 -18.48 17.45 6.75
C GLU A 127 -17.19 17.55 5.92
N GLN A 128 -16.05 17.82 6.56
CA GLN A 128 -14.75 17.86 5.88
C GLN A 128 -14.36 16.50 5.29
N ALA A 129 -14.71 15.41 5.97
CA ALA A 129 -14.47 14.06 5.51
C ALA A 129 -15.33 13.71 4.28
N PHE A 130 -16.59 14.14 4.25
CA PHE A 130 -17.44 14.00 3.06
C PHE A 130 -16.95 14.85 1.90
N ASP A 131 -16.62 16.12 2.13
CA ASP A 131 -16.02 16.98 1.11
C ASP A 131 -14.74 16.34 0.54
N PHE A 132 -13.90 15.77 1.40
CA PHE A 132 -12.71 15.06 0.94
C PHE A 132 -13.04 13.86 0.03
N ILE A 133 -14.01 13.02 0.41
CA ILE A 133 -14.45 11.89 -0.41
C ILE A 133 -14.99 12.36 -1.78
N ASP A 134 -15.68 13.49 -1.82
CA ASP A 134 -16.17 14.09 -3.05
C ASP A 134 -14.99 14.55 -3.93
N GLN A 135 -13.98 15.18 -3.33
CA GLN A 135 -12.74 15.53 -4.03
C GLN A 135 -11.99 14.30 -4.57
N MET A 136 -12.00 13.16 -3.86
CA MET A 136 -11.44 11.90 -4.35
C MET A 136 -12.13 11.46 -5.65
N ALA A 137 -13.47 11.50 -5.69
CA ALA A 137 -14.26 11.15 -6.86
C ALA A 137 -13.98 12.09 -8.05
N ASP A 138 -13.79 13.38 -7.78
CA ASP A 138 -13.41 14.38 -8.79
C ASP A 138 -11.99 14.23 -9.32
N CYS A 139 -11.11 13.57 -8.55
CA CYS A 139 -9.76 13.20 -8.99
C CYS A 139 -9.70 11.81 -9.65
N GLY A 140 -10.80 11.07 -9.66
CA GLY A 140 -10.88 9.72 -10.23
C GLY A 140 -10.22 8.65 -9.36
N VAL A 141 -10.15 8.84 -8.04
CA VAL A 141 -9.64 7.81 -7.13
C VAL A 141 -10.51 6.55 -7.25
N LEU A 142 -9.87 5.39 -7.17
CA LEU A 142 -10.53 4.09 -7.38
C LEU A 142 -10.63 3.27 -6.10
N ARG A 143 -9.69 3.43 -5.17
CA ARG A 143 -9.57 2.62 -3.96
C ARG A 143 -9.19 3.51 -2.77
N VAL A 144 -9.78 3.25 -1.62
CA VAL A 144 -9.42 3.86 -0.34
C VAL A 144 -9.01 2.76 0.63
N ASP A 145 -7.84 2.92 1.23
CA ASP A 145 -7.32 2.07 2.30
C ASP A 145 -7.51 2.85 3.62
N ILE A 146 -8.28 2.28 4.56
CA ILE A 146 -8.71 3.00 5.77
C ILE A 146 -7.83 2.58 6.94
N THR A 147 -7.26 3.58 7.62
CA THR A 147 -6.39 3.42 8.79
C THR A 147 -6.63 4.56 9.78
N GLY A 148 -5.68 4.85 10.66
CA GLY A 148 -5.75 5.87 11.70
C GLY A 148 -5.13 5.37 12.99
N GLY A 149 -5.47 5.98 14.11
CA GLY A 149 -5.21 5.39 15.42
C GLY A 149 -5.95 4.06 15.57
N GLU A 150 -7.28 4.10 15.60
CA GLU A 150 -8.15 2.95 15.35
C GLU A 150 -9.37 3.42 14.53
N PRO A 151 -9.54 2.99 13.28
CA PRO A 151 -10.66 3.47 12.46
C PRO A 151 -12.04 3.11 13.05
N LEU A 152 -12.18 1.95 13.70
CA LEU A 152 -13.48 1.46 14.19
C LEU A 152 -14.03 2.23 15.41
N ILE A 153 -13.23 3.08 16.06
CA ILE A 153 -13.74 3.95 17.14
C ILE A 153 -14.41 5.24 16.62
N ARG A 154 -14.27 5.55 15.33
CA ARG A 154 -14.81 6.77 14.74
C ARG A 154 -16.33 6.64 14.60
N LYS A 155 -17.09 7.56 15.21
CA LYS A 155 -18.57 7.48 15.34
C LYS A 155 -19.31 7.43 14.00
N ASP A 156 -18.79 8.11 12.99
CA ASP A 156 -19.33 8.21 11.63
C ASP A 156 -18.65 7.24 10.64
N PHE A 157 -17.88 6.24 11.13
CA PHE A 157 -17.13 5.27 10.29
C PHE A 157 -17.97 4.69 9.14
N TRP A 158 -19.15 4.16 9.46
CA TRP A 158 -20.03 3.56 8.45
C TRP A 158 -20.56 4.58 7.43
N GLN A 159 -20.78 5.84 7.84
CA GLN A 159 -21.21 6.89 6.93
C GLN A 159 -20.09 7.24 5.93
N LEU A 160 -18.84 7.24 6.38
CA LEU A 160 -17.68 7.42 5.49
C LEU A 160 -17.57 6.27 4.49
N VAL A 161 -17.71 5.03 4.95
CA VAL A 161 -17.72 3.84 4.07
C VAL A 161 -18.84 3.96 3.04
N ASP A 162 -20.06 4.28 3.46
CA ASP A 162 -21.21 4.43 2.56
C ASP A 162 -20.99 5.55 1.53
N ARG A 163 -20.41 6.68 1.94
CA ARG A 163 -20.08 7.79 1.03
C ARG A 163 -19.01 7.38 0.01
N ILE A 164 -17.96 6.66 0.40
CA ILE A 164 -16.93 6.15 -0.53
C ILE A 164 -17.56 5.20 -1.56
N LEU A 165 -18.37 4.25 -1.10
CA LEU A 165 -19.05 3.28 -1.97
C LEU A 165 -20.05 3.94 -2.92
N SER A 166 -20.69 5.04 -2.52
CA SER A 166 -21.62 5.79 -3.38
C SER A 166 -20.97 6.34 -4.66
N TYR A 167 -19.66 6.60 -4.62
CA TYR A 167 -18.86 6.98 -5.79
C TYR A 167 -18.26 5.79 -6.55
N LYS A 168 -18.68 4.57 -6.21
CA LYS A 168 -18.15 3.30 -6.73
C LYS A 168 -16.65 3.11 -6.44
N MET A 169 -16.07 3.86 -5.49
CA MET A 169 -14.73 3.58 -5.00
C MET A 169 -14.76 2.31 -4.13
N THR A 170 -13.69 1.53 -4.12
CA THR A 170 -13.60 0.35 -3.27
C THR A 170 -12.94 0.68 -1.94
N ILE A 171 -13.34 -0.04 -0.89
CA ILE A 171 -12.51 -0.16 0.32
C ILE A 171 -11.50 -1.27 0.06
N GLY A 172 -10.22 -0.91 0.06
CA GLY A 172 -9.12 -1.82 -0.21
C GLY A 172 -8.79 -2.69 1.00
N THR A 173 -8.13 -2.07 1.98
CA THR A 173 -7.76 -2.67 3.25
C THR A 173 -8.21 -1.80 4.41
N ILE A 174 -8.69 -2.41 5.49
CA ILE A 174 -8.91 -1.76 6.78
C ILE A 174 -7.79 -2.19 7.73
N TYR A 175 -7.05 -1.22 8.26
CA TYR A 175 -5.99 -1.44 9.25
C TYR A 175 -6.57 -1.23 10.65
N THR A 176 -6.54 -2.26 11.49
CA THR A 176 -7.16 -2.25 12.81
C THR A 176 -6.28 -2.95 13.85
N ASN A 177 -6.47 -2.61 15.13
CA ASN A 177 -5.88 -3.36 16.24
C ASN A 177 -6.66 -4.65 16.60
N GLY A 178 -7.77 -4.93 15.92
CA GLY A 178 -8.56 -6.15 16.07
C GLY A 178 -9.56 -6.15 17.23
N TRP A 179 -9.42 -5.26 18.22
CA TRP A 179 -10.24 -5.27 19.45
C TRP A 179 -11.74 -5.13 19.19
N LEU A 180 -12.11 -4.26 18.25
CA LEU A 180 -13.51 -4.00 17.89
C LEU A 180 -14.00 -4.86 16.72
N LEU A 181 -13.12 -5.68 16.13
CA LEU A 181 -13.46 -6.50 14.98
C LEU A 181 -14.17 -7.77 15.43
N ASN A 182 -15.49 -7.78 15.29
CA ASN A 182 -16.36 -8.87 15.71
C ASN A 182 -17.38 -9.21 14.61
N GLU A 183 -18.28 -10.17 14.90
CA GLU A 183 -19.30 -10.60 13.94
C GLU A 183 -20.16 -9.46 13.41
N GLN A 184 -20.52 -8.49 14.27
CA GLN A 184 -21.35 -7.36 13.89
C GLN A 184 -20.63 -6.46 12.87
N VAL A 185 -19.34 -6.19 13.07
CA VAL A 185 -18.56 -5.40 12.12
C VAL A 185 -18.45 -6.11 10.77
N LEU A 186 -18.17 -7.42 10.76
CA LEU A 186 -18.09 -8.19 9.52
C LEU A 186 -19.46 -8.33 8.83
N ASN A 187 -20.55 -8.44 9.59
CA ASN A 187 -21.93 -8.39 9.05
C ASN A 187 -22.21 -7.06 8.36
N GLU A 188 -21.78 -5.93 8.93
CA GLU A 188 -21.96 -4.62 8.33
C GLU A 188 -21.13 -4.43 7.04
N LEU A 189 -19.96 -5.05 6.94
CA LEU A 189 -19.18 -5.09 5.68
C LEU A 189 -19.90 -5.91 4.61
N GLU A 190 -20.35 -7.12 4.96
CA GLU A 190 -21.05 -8.01 4.00
C GLU A 190 -22.41 -7.46 3.57
N ARG A 191 -23.15 -6.78 4.47
CA ARG A 191 -24.41 -6.09 4.14
C ARG A 191 -24.21 -5.02 3.05
N ARG A 192 -23.00 -4.47 2.95
CA ARG A 192 -22.59 -3.51 1.91
C ARG A 192 -22.01 -4.18 0.67
N ASN A 193 -22.02 -5.51 0.61
CA ASN A 193 -21.41 -6.34 -0.44
C ASN A 193 -19.90 -6.06 -0.63
N ILE A 194 -19.19 -5.78 0.47
CA ILE A 194 -17.73 -5.59 0.43
C ILE A 194 -17.00 -6.63 1.30
N LYS A 195 -15.82 -7.04 0.84
CA LYS A 195 -14.85 -7.85 1.58
C LYS A 195 -13.46 -7.22 1.42
N PRO A 196 -13.16 -6.11 2.11
CA PRO A 196 -11.82 -5.54 2.09
C PRO A 196 -10.80 -6.51 2.71
N GLY A 197 -9.52 -6.31 2.42
CA GLY A 197 -8.47 -6.91 3.22
C GLY A 197 -8.53 -6.37 4.65
N ILE A 198 -8.16 -7.18 5.63
CA ILE A 198 -8.08 -6.77 7.03
C ILE A 198 -6.62 -6.91 7.48
N SER A 199 -5.99 -5.78 7.80
CA SER A 199 -4.64 -5.76 8.35
C SER A 199 -4.73 -5.65 9.86
N ILE A 200 -4.35 -6.72 10.58
CA ILE A 200 -4.36 -6.75 12.04
C ILE A 200 -2.93 -6.63 12.56
N SER A 201 -2.76 -5.63 13.40
CA SER A 201 -1.55 -5.43 14.17
C SER A 201 -1.32 -6.58 15.18
N PHE A 202 -0.20 -7.30 15.10
CA PHE A 202 0.17 -8.37 16.06
C PHE A 202 1.70 -8.42 16.28
N ASP A 203 2.17 -8.33 17.52
CA ASP A 203 3.60 -8.14 17.86
C ASP A 203 4.20 -9.32 18.60
N GLY A 204 3.66 -10.50 18.39
CA GLY A 204 4.24 -11.74 18.89
C GLY A 204 3.63 -12.25 20.18
N VAL A 205 3.63 -13.57 20.27
CA VAL A 205 3.03 -14.35 21.36
C VAL A 205 3.73 -14.02 22.67
N GLY A 206 2.94 -13.72 23.70
CA GLY A 206 3.40 -13.32 25.03
C GLY A 206 3.89 -11.88 25.13
N TRP A 207 3.94 -11.13 24.03
CA TRP A 207 4.48 -9.76 23.99
C TRP A 207 3.51 -8.72 23.42
N HIS A 208 2.43 -9.16 22.77
CA HIS A 208 1.52 -8.23 22.12
C HIS A 208 0.82 -7.29 23.10
N ASP A 209 0.34 -7.81 24.24
CA ASP A 209 -0.25 -6.99 25.30
C ASP A 209 0.72 -5.91 25.82
N TRP A 210 1.98 -6.27 26.02
CA TRP A 210 3.03 -5.33 26.45
C TRP A 210 3.23 -4.23 25.40
N MET A 211 3.35 -4.61 24.12
CA MET A 211 3.57 -3.66 23.03
C MET A 211 2.38 -2.72 22.83
N ARG A 212 1.15 -3.26 22.88
CA ARG A 212 -0.10 -2.51 22.67
C ARG A 212 -0.58 -1.75 23.90
N GLY A 213 -0.03 -2.08 25.07
CA GLY A 213 -0.34 -1.43 26.34
C GLY A 213 -1.75 -1.75 26.86
N VAL A 214 -2.39 -2.82 26.40
CA VAL A 214 -3.76 -3.21 26.75
C VAL A 214 -3.78 -4.71 27.08
N PRO A 215 -4.18 -5.10 28.30
CA PRO A 215 -4.37 -6.51 28.65
C PRO A 215 -5.47 -7.18 27.81
N GLY A 216 -5.22 -8.39 27.32
CA GLY A 216 -6.09 -9.17 26.45
C GLY A 216 -6.05 -8.77 24.98
N ALA A 217 -5.14 -7.88 24.58
CA ALA A 217 -4.99 -7.48 23.18
C ALA A 217 -4.57 -8.66 22.30
N GLU A 218 -3.74 -9.57 22.82
CA GLU A 218 -3.25 -10.75 22.11
C GLU A 218 -4.39 -11.67 21.72
N ASP A 219 -5.21 -12.06 22.70
CA ASP A 219 -6.37 -12.91 22.50
C ASP A 219 -7.37 -12.25 21.54
N ALA A 220 -7.62 -10.95 21.71
CA ALA A 220 -8.53 -10.20 20.84
C ALA A 220 -8.06 -10.18 19.38
N ALA A 221 -6.77 -9.96 19.14
CA ALA A 221 -6.21 -9.95 17.79
C ALA A 221 -6.27 -11.35 17.14
N LEU A 222 -5.90 -12.41 17.86
CA LEU A 222 -5.98 -13.79 17.35
C LEU A 222 -7.43 -14.22 17.08
N GLN A 223 -8.37 -13.85 17.96
CA GLN A 223 -9.79 -14.12 17.75
C GLN A 223 -10.33 -13.38 16.52
N ALA A 224 -9.94 -12.12 16.34
CA ALA A 224 -10.34 -11.31 15.18
C ALA A 224 -9.79 -11.88 13.86
N LEU A 225 -8.53 -12.34 13.86
CA LEU A 225 -7.92 -13.01 12.71
C LEU A 225 -8.67 -14.29 12.34
N LYS A 226 -8.89 -15.16 13.32
CA LYS A 226 -9.63 -16.41 13.13
C LYS A 226 -11.04 -16.18 12.58
N LEU A 227 -11.75 -15.19 13.14
CA LEU A 227 -13.09 -14.83 12.67
C LEU A 227 -13.09 -14.33 11.23
N CYS A 228 -12.05 -13.57 10.82
CA CYS A 228 -11.90 -13.12 9.44
C CYS A 228 -11.69 -14.31 8.48
N ASP A 229 -10.82 -15.25 8.84
CA ASP A 229 -10.54 -16.46 8.06
C ASP A 229 -11.80 -17.31 7.87
N GLU A 230 -12.53 -17.59 8.97
CA GLU A 230 -13.79 -18.36 8.94
C GLU A 230 -14.85 -17.75 8.01
N ARG A 231 -14.78 -16.43 7.74
CA ARG A 231 -15.70 -15.71 6.84
C ARG A 231 -15.09 -15.37 5.48
N GLY A 232 -13.87 -15.84 5.22
CA GLY A 232 -13.15 -15.65 3.95
C GLY A 232 -12.76 -14.20 3.68
N PHE A 233 -12.43 -13.42 4.72
CA PHE A 233 -11.74 -12.15 4.58
C PHE A 233 -10.24 -12.40 4.46
N LEU A 234 -9.59 -11.74 3.50
CA LEU A 234 -8.13 -11.81 3.39
C LEU A 234 -7.50 -11.04 4.55
N THR A 235 -6.67 -11.71 5.34
CA THR A 235 -5.95 -11.10 6.45
C THR A 235 -4.47 -10.95 6.17
N ASP A 236 -3.91 -9.83 6.62
CA ASP A 236 -2.47 -9.65 6.77
C ASP A 236 -2.13 -9.18 8.19
N VAL A 237 -0.89 -9.43 8.60
CA VAL A 237 -0.37 -8.99 9.91
C VAL A 237 0.82 -8.08 9.72
N GLU A 238 0.78 -6.93 10.39
CA GLU A 238 1.91 -6.02 10.55
C GLU A 238 2.46 -6.15 11.97
N MET A 239 3.75 -6.48 12.07
CA MET A 239 4.43 -6.86 13.29
C MET A 239 5.68 -6.01 13.53
N CYS A 240 5.83 -5.52 14.75
CA CYS A 240 7.05 -4.86 15.19
C CYS A 240 7.93 -5.83 16.01
N ILE A 241 9.14 -6.12 15.52
CA ILE A 241 10.12 -6.96 16.20
C ILE A 241 10.97 -6.12 17.15
N HIS A 242 11.13 -6.60 18.37
CA HIS A 242 11.93 -6.01 19.43
C HIS A 242 12.64 -7.11 20.23
N ARG A 243 13.55 -6.76 21.13
CA ARG A 243 14.37 -7.74 21.87
C ARG A 243 13.54 -8.73 22.70
N GLY A 244 12.36 -8.32 23.16
CA GLY A 244 11.45 -9.19 23.91
C GLY A 244 10.83 -10.29 23.06
N ASN A 245 10.34 -9.98 21.86
CA ASN A 245 9.59 -10.93 21.04
C ASN A 245 10.42 -11.69 19.99
N VAL A 246 11.67 -11.28 19.75
CA VAL A 246 12.49 -11.84 18.66
C VAL A 246 12.70 -13.35 18.79
N ASP A 247 12.89 -13.84 20.01
CA ASP A 247 13.06 -15.28 20.29
C ASP A 247 11.76 -16.08 20.17
N THR A 248 10.61 -15.38 20.14
CA THR A 248 9.26 -15.96 19.98
C THR A 248 8.74 -15.87 18.55
N PHE A 249 9.55 -15.42 17.59
CA PHE A 249 9.08 -15.08 16.24
C PHE A 249 8.60 -16.31 15.47
N SER A 250 9.25 -17.46 15.60
CA SER A 250 8.82 -18.71 14.96
C SER A 250 7.48 -19.20 15.53
N GLN A 251 7.33 -19.21 16.85
CA GLN A 251 6.07 -19.58 17.53
C GLN A 251 4.95 -18.61 17.15
N THR A 252 5.28 -17.32 17.01
CA THR A 252 4.33 -16.30 16.55
C THR A 252 3.83 -16.62 15.14
N ILE A 253 4.73 -16.95 14.22
CA ILE A 253 4.36 -17.27 12.85
C ILE A 253 3.53 -18.56 12.77
N GLU A 254 3.81 -19.56 13.59
CA GLU A 254 2.97 -20.76 13.73
C GLU A 254 1.58 -20.42 14.26
N ALA A 255 1.48 -19.61 15.32
CA ALA A 255 0.19 -19.17 15.87
C ALA A 255 -0.65 -18.39 14.85
N LEU A 256 -0.01 -17.51 14.06
CA LEU A 256 -0.68 -16.75 12.99
C LEU A 256 -1.17 -17.66 11.86
N ARG A 257 -0.38 -18.67 11.47
CA ARG A 257 -0.80 -19.69 10.49
C ARG A 257 -2.03 -20.45 11.01
N ASP A 258 -2.05 -20.83 12.28
CA ASP A 258 -3.13 -21.64 12.87
C ASP A 258 -4.47 -20.89 12.95
N VAL A 259 -4.46 -19.55 12.87
CA VAL A 259 -5.67 -18.70 12.77
C VAL A 259 -5.94 -18.20 11.34
N GLY A 260 -5.28 -18.77 10.34
CA GLY A 260 -5.57 -18.51 8.92
C GLY A 260 -4.79 -17.37 8.26
N VAL A 261 -3.79 -16.79 8.92
CA VAL A 261 -3.00 -15.70 8.32
C VAL A 261 -2.09 -16.22 7.20
N GLN A 262 -2.19 -15.58 6.03
CA GLN A 262 -1.37 -15.91 4.86
C GLN A 262 -0.24 -14.91 4.61
N ASN A 263 -0.35 -13.69 5.12
CA ASN A 263 0.58 -12.60 4.83
C ASN A 263 1.07 -11.96 6.13
N VAL A 264 2.39 -11.84 6.29
CA VAL A 264 2.99 -11.19 7.45
C VAL A 264 4.09 -10.23 6.99
N LYS A 265 4.10 -9.03 7.56
CA LYS A 265 5.20 -8.09 7.45
C LYS A 265 5.77 -7.82 8.83
N ALA A 266 7.01 -8.26 9.04
CA ALA A 266 7.77 -8.04 10.26
C ALA A 266 8.82 -6.96 10.04
N SER A 267 8.84 -5.95 10.89
CA SER A 267 9.76 -4.82 10.80
C SER A 267 10.39 -4.50 12.15
N ASN A 268 11.60 -3.91 12.13
CA ASN A 268 12.13 -3.28 13.33
C ASN A 268 11.19 -2.15 13.79
N VAL A 269 11.11 -1.92 15.09
CA VAL A 269 10.31 -0.81 15.64
C VAL A 269 10.94 0.51 15.21
N ALA A 270 10.14 1.40 14.63
CA ALA A 270 10.63 2.74 14.28
C ALA A 270 11.07 3.51 15.53
N PRO A 271 12.20 4.27 15.47
CA PRO A 271 12.73 5.03 16.61
C PRO A 271 11.91 6.30 16.83
N THR A 272 10.65 6.14 17.24
CA THR A 272 9.81 7.26 17.63
C THR A 272 10.16 7.72 19.04
N PRO A 273 9.96 9.00 19.40
CA PRO A 273 10.19 9.45 20.78
C PRO A 273 9.43 8.63 21.83
N LEU A 274 8.22 8.16 21.47
CA LEU A 274 7.42 7.30 22.33
C LEU A 274 8.07 5.93 22.55
N TRP A 275 8.60 5.31 21.48
CA TRP A 275 9.33 4.05 21.58
C TRP A 275 10.63 4.20 22.36
N GLU A 276 11.42 5.24 22.09
CA GLU A 276 12.66 5.51 22.81
C GLU A 276 12.43 5.62 24.32
N HIS A 277 11.33 6.27 24.72
CA HIS A 277 10.94 6.39 26.12
C HIS A 277 10.38 5.09 26.73
N ASN A 278 9.57 4.34 25.98
CA ASN A 278 8.80 3.20 26.50
C ASN A 278 9.36 1.81 26.14
N SER A 279 10.51 1.74 25.47
CA SER A 279 11.11 0.48 25.02
C SER A 279 11.56 -0.40 26.18
N GLU A 280 11.87 0.17 27.35
CA GLU A 280 12.34 -0.58 28.53
C GLU A 280 13.56 -1.47 28.21
N GLY A 281 14.45 -1.01 27.33
CA GLY A 281 15.62 -1.79 26.89
C GLY A 281 15.32 -2.82 25.79
N ASN A 282 14.11 -2.85 25.23
CA ASN A 282 13.74 -3.76 24.15
C ASN A 282 14.08 -3.25 22.74
N ALA A 283 14.59 -2.03 22.59
CA ALA A 283 14.92 -1.47 21.28
C ALA A 283 16.05 -2.26 20.60
N LEU A 284 15.83 -2.68 19.35
CA LEU A 284 16.86 -3.27 18.50
C LEU A 284 17.45 -2.19 17.59
N THR A 285 18.78 -2.18 17.48
CA THR A 285 19.43 -1.52 16.36
C THR A 285 19.06 -2.23 15.05
N ASN A 286 19.14 -1.53 13.92
CA ASN A 286 18.90 -2.16 12.62
C ASN A 286 19.85 -3.33 12.34
N GLN A 287 21.08 -3.26 12.87
CA GLN A 287 22.03 -4.37 12.77
C GLN A 287 21.57 -5.60 13.57
N GLU A 288 21.16 -5.42 14.83
CA GLU A 288 20.64 -6.52 15.66
C GLU A 288 19.39 -7.16 15.04
N PHE A 289 18.47 -6.35 14.49
CA PHE A 289 17.31 -6.87 13.77
C PHE A 289 17.73 -7.76 12.59
N ILE A 290 18.65 -7.30 11.74
CA ILE A 290 19.10 -8.08 10.58
C ILE A 290 19.78 -9.37 11.01
N GLU A 291 20.68 -9.30 12.00
CA GLU A 291 21.37 -10.49 12.53
C GLU A 291 20.39 -11.52 13.08
N ALA A 292 19.33 -11.08 13.77
CA ALA A 292 18.29 -11.97 14.28
C ALA A 292 17.41 -12.56 13.17
N MET A 293 17.12 -11.80 12.11
CA MET A 293 16.26 -12.25 11.01
C MET A 293 16.98 -13.14 9.98
N LEU A 294 18.31 -13.08 9.89
CA LEU A 294 19.09 -13.95 8.98
C LEU A 294 18.83 -15.46 9.21
N PRO A 295 19.04 -16.03 10.41
CA PRO A 295 18.77 -17.46 10.64
C PRO A 295 17.30 -17.82 10.46
N TYR A 296 16.40 -16.84 10.63
CA TYR A 296 14.97 -17.04 10.42
C TYR A 296 14.62 -17.36 8.96
N ILE A 297 15.39 -16.85 8.00
CA ILE A 297 15.22 -17.21 6.57
C ILE A 297 15.34 -18.72 6.43
N THR A 298 16.38 -19.34 7.01
CA THR A 298 16.56 -20.79 6.96
C THR A 298 15.42 -21.52 7.66
N TRP A 299 15.01 -21.05 8.85
CA TRP A 299 13.88 -21.63 9.59
C TRP A 299 12.59 -21.63 8.75
N TYR A 300 12.30 -20.54 8.02
CA TYR A 300 11.10 -20.43 7.19
C TYR A 300 11.02 -21.55 6.14
N TYR A 301 12.14 -21.88 5.48
CA TYR A 301 12.16 -23.02 4.55
C TYR A 301 12.13 -24.37 5.27
N GLN A 302 12.85 -24.51 6.40
CA GLN A 302 12.83 -25.73 7.23
C GLN A 302 11.42 -26.09 7.71
N ALA A 303 10.64 -25.09 8.11
CA ALA A 303 9.28 -25.23 8.60
C ALA A 303 8.23 -25.41 7.47
N GLY A 304 8.66 -25.61 6.22
CA GLY A 304 7.77 -25.83 5.10
C GLY A 304 7.03 -24.57 4.62
N LYS A 305 7.64 -23.39 4.75
CA LYS A 305 7.10 -22.10 4.29
C LYS A 305 5.70 -21.81 4.90
N PRO A 306 5.63 -21.66 6.25
CA PRO A 306 4.37 -21.66 7.00
C PRO A 306 3.41 -20.52 6.64
N ILE A 307 3.93 -19.42 6.09
CA ILE A 307 3.18 -18.24 5.63
C ILE A 307 3.39 -18.09 4.13
N GLU A 308 2.37 -17.66 3.39
CA GLU A 308 2.45 -17.55 1.92
C GLU A 308 3.32 -16.39 1.46
N TYR A 309 3.22 -15.27 2.17
CA TYR A 309 3.97 -14.05 1.89
C TYR A 309 4.53 -13.46 3.18
N LEU A 310 5.85 -13.60 3.40
CA LEU A 310 6.54 -13.04 4.56
C LEU A 310 7.52 -11.95 4.12
N THR A 311 7.30 -10.73 4.58
CA THR A 311 8.23 -9.61 4.37
C THR A 311 9.01 -9.33 5.65
N LEU A 312 10.33 -9.49 5.59
CA LEU A 312 11.25 -9.07 6.66
C LEU A 312 11.79 -7.69 6.31
N ALA A 313 10.98 -6.67 6.58
CA ALA A 313 11.20 -5.25 6.25
C ALA A 313 12.02 -5.01 4.98
N ASN A 314 13.17 -4.37 5.12
CA ASN A 314 14.06 -3.93 4.06
C ASN A 314 15.03 -5.05 3.58
N MET A 315 14.93 -6.25 4.13
CA MET A 315 15.85 -7.35 3.86
C MET A 315 15.37 -8.22 2.70
N VAL A 316 14.25 -8.93 2.90
CA VAL A 316 13.83 -10.03 2.04
C VAL A 316 12.33 -10.21 2.05
N VAL A 317 11.78 -10.57 0.90
CA VAL A 317 10.42 -11.09 0.74
C VAL A 317 10.54 -12.59 0.45
N LEU A 318 9.95 -13.39 1.33
CA LEU A 318 9.87 -14.84 1.22
C LEU A 318 8.46 -15.21 0.75
N ARG A 319 8.38 -16.12 -0.23
CA ARG A 319 7.12 -16.56 -0.82
C ARG A 319 7.05 -18.07 -0.87
N ARG A 320 5.86 -18.62 -0.72
CA ARG A 320 5.66 -20.08 -0.78
C ARG A 320 5.92 -20.62 -2.19
N ASP A 321 5.42 -19.91 -3.20
CA ASP A 321 5.37 -20.30 -4.62
C ASP A 321 6.55 -19.79 -5.46
N GLN A 322 7.39 -18.91 -4.94
CA GLN A 322 8.45 -18.23 -5.69
C GLN A 322 9.74 -18.12 -4.88
N PRO A 323 10.91 -18.01 -5.55
CA PRO A 323 12.16 -17.75 -4.86
C PRO A 323 12.11 -16.49 -4.01
N GLY A 324 12.89 -16.50 -2.93
CA GLY A 324 13.07 -15.35 -2.06
C GLY A 324 13.63 -14.16 -2.84
N LYS A 325 13.14 -12.96 -2.55
CA LYS A 325 13.57 -11.72 -3.21
C LYS A 325 14.22 -10.78 -2.21
N ILE A 326 15.47 -10.38 -2.48
CA ILE A 326 16.18 -9.39 -1.68
C ILE A 326 15.61 -8.00 -2.00
N VAL A 327 15.13 -7.29 -0.99
CA VAL A 327 14.46 -5.98 -1.15
C VAL A 327 15.46 -4.89 -1.54
N ALA A 328 16.67 -4.93 -0.97
CA ALA A 328 17.73 -3.95 -1.23
C ALA A 328 18.24 -3.94 -2.68
N GLU A 329 17.96 -4.99 -3.47
CA GLU A 329 18.32 -5.09 -4.89
C GLU A 329 17.21 -4.55 -5.79
N ALA A 330 16.99 -3.24 -5.72
CA ALA A 330 15.93 -2.57 -6.45
C ALA A 330 16.23 -2.41 -7.96
N HIS A 331 17.51 -2.38 -8.34
CA HIS A 331 17.97 -2.04 -9.69
C HIS A 331 19.06 -2.99 -10.21
N ASP A 332 19.25 -2.99 -11.53
CA ASP A 332 20.15 -3.90 -12.25
C ASP A 332 21.65 -3.56 -12.15
N GLY A 333 22.00 -2.48 -11.43
CA GLY A 333 23.40 -2.03 -11.31
C GLY A 333 23.87 -1.13 -12.46
N THR A 334 22.98 -0.73 -13.37
CA THR A 334 23.30 0.17 -14.49
C THR A 334 22.72 1.58 -14.29
N GLU A 335 23.17 2.53 -15.13
CA GLU A 335 22.69 3.91 -15.10
C GLU A 335 21.20 4.07 -15.47
N LYS A 336 20.54 3.00 -15.93
CA LYS A 336 19.10 3.03 -16.22
C LYS A 336 18.28 3.50 -15.01
N CYS A 337 18.72 3.18 -13.79
CA CYS A 337 18.06 3.61 -12.56
C CYS A 337 17.99 5.15 -12.43
N LEU A 338 18.89 5.91 -13.05
CA LEU A 338 18.92 7.38 -12.94
C LEU A 338 17.60 8.05 -13.36
N ASN A 339 16.88 7.44 -14.30
CA ASN A 339 15.58 7.92 -14.77
C ASN A 339 14.38 7.30 -14.03
N CYS A 340 14.60 6.36 -13.12
CA CYS A 340 13.57 5.84 -12.23
C CYS A 340 13.15 6.91 -11.22
N TYR A 341 11.89 6.84 -10.78
CA TYR A 341 11.39 7.66 -9.67
C TYR A 341 12.10 7.25 -8.37
N MET A 342 12.33 8.21 -7.47
CA MET A 342 12.93 7.92 -6.15
C MET A 342 12.07 6.97 -5.31
N CYS A 343 10.75 6.96 -5.53
CA CYS A 343 9.84 6.03 -4.88
C CYS A 343 8.73 5.61 -5.85
N GLY A 344 8.69 4.32 -6.20
CA GLY A 344 7.63 3.76 -7.03
C GLY A 344 6.26 3.74 -6.32
N ALA A 345 6.21 3.50 -5.02
CA ALA A 345 4.96 3.45 -4.24
C ALA A 345 4.23 4.79 -4.23
N ALA A 346 4.97 5.90 -4.08
CA ALA A 346 4.42 7.26 -4.14
C ALA A 346 3.86 7.63 -5.53
N ARG A 347 4.17 6.84 -6.58
CA ARG A 347 3.54 7.00 -7.89
C ARG A 347 2.16 6.37 -7.98
N MET A 348 1.87 5.38 -7.15
CA MET A 348 0.62 4.62 -7.22
C MET A 348 -0.32 5.00 -6.08
N SER A 349 0.20 5.49 -4.97
CA SER A 349 -0.58 5.80 -3.78
C SER A 349 -0.12 7.10 -3.13
N CYS A 350 -1.00 7.69 -2.33
CA CYS A 350 -0.66 8.75 -1.38
C CYS A 350 -1.23 8.44 0.00
N TYR A 351 -0.77 9.16 1.00
CA TYR A 351 -1.25 9.06 2.38
C TYR A 351 -1.87 10.38 2.83
N ILE A 352 -2.96 10.28 3.59
CA ILE A 352 -3.69 11.41 4.16
C ILE A 352 -3.72 11.23 5.66
N THR A 353 -3.11 12.17 6.38
CA THR A 353 -3.11 12.20 7.84
C THR A 353 -4.52 12.51 8.39
N PRO A 354 -4.78 12.28 9.69
CA PRO A 354 -6.07 12.59 10.31
C PRO A 354 -6.55 14.03 10.10
N GLU A 355 -5.64 15.00 10.15
CA GLU A 355 -5.91 16.42 9.90
C GLU A 355 -5.93 16.81 8.42
N GLY A 356 -5.86 15.85 7.49
CA GLY A 356 -6.00 16.10 6.05
C GLY A 356 -4.69 16.46 5.32
N ARG A 357 -3.52 16.19 5.89
CA ARG A 357 -2.24 16.47 5.21
C ARG A 357 -1.92 15.41 4.16
N LEU A 358 -1.58 15.86 2.95
CA LEU A 358 -1.21 15.00 1.83
C LEU A 358 0.28 14.67 1.86
N LEU A 359 0.62 13.44 2.27
CA LEU A 359 1.98 12.94 2.35
C LEU A 359 2.25 11.82 1.31
N PRO A 360 3.52 11.61 0.89
CA PRO A 360 3.88 10.51 0.00
C PRO A 360 3.71 9.12 0.62
N CYS A 361 3.91 8.97 1.93
CA CYS A 361 3.72 7.72 2.65
C CYS A 361 3.52 7.95 4.14
N MET A 362 2.94 6.96 4.83
CA MET A 362 2.61 7.01 6.25
C MET A 362 3.81 7.28 7.18
N PRO A 363 5.01 6.66 6.99
CA PRO A 363 6.15 6.94 7.87
C PRO A 363 6.64 8.40 7.85
N MET A 364 6.26 9.20 6.86
CA MET A 364 6.61 10.63 6.84
C MET A 364 5.75 11.48 7.78
N THR A 365 4.75 10.88 8.45
CA THR A 365 3.97 11.55 9.51
C THR A 365 4.89 11.93 10.66
N SER A 366 4.69 13.13 11.22
CA SER A 366 5.50 13.68 12.31
C SER A 366 6.99 13.84 11.97
N SER A 367 7.36 13.76 10.68
CA SER A 367 8.73 14.08 10.24
C SER A 367 8.98 15.59 10.28
N PRO A 368 10.26 16.03 10.41
CA PRO A 368 10.61 17.46 10.41
C PRO A 368 10.08 18.23 9.19
N ASP A 369 10.00 17.55 8.04
CA ASP A 369 9.60 18.14 6.77
C ASP A 369 8.09 18.05 6.49
N GLN A 370 7.28 17.46 7.38
CA GLN A 370 5.86 17.23 7.09
C GLN A 370 5.12 18.54 6.79
N GLU A 371 5.49 19.65 7.43
CA GLU A 371 4.79 20.93 7.31
C GLU A 371 4.91 21.53 5.90
N ASN A 372 5.91 21.12 5.12
CA ASN A 372 6.05 21.52 3.71
C ASN A 372 4.97 20.90 2.82
N PHE A 373 4.36 19.79 3.26
CA PHE A 373 3.32 19.11 2.51
C PHE A 373 1.95 19.73 2.79
N PRO A 374 1.13 19.98 1.76
CA PRO A 374 -0.11 20.73 1.93
C PRO A 374 -1.20 19.92 2.62
N LYS A 375 -2.17 20.62 3.20
CA LYS A 375 -3.45 20.04 3.60
C LYS A 375 -4.47 20.13 2.47
N ILE A 376 -5.31 19.11 2.35
CA ILE A 376 -6.37 19.07 1.32
C ILE A 376 -7.41 20.16 1.53
N GLN A 377 -7.62 20.62 2.77
CA GLN A 377 -8.57 21.68 3.08
C GLN A 377 -8.08 23.03 2.58
N ASP A 378 -6.76 23.20 2.44
CA ASP A 378 -6.17 24.48 2.04
C ASP A 378 -6.12 24.64 0.52
N ILE A 379 -5.78 23.57 -0.19
CA ILE A 379 -5.54 23.63 -1.65
C ILE A 379 -6.43 22.71 -2.48
N GLY A 380 -7.16 21.79 -1.85
CA GLY A 380 -7.88 20.70 -2.52
C GLY A 380 -6.96 19.57 -3.00
N LEU A 381 -7.49 18.34 -3.01
CA LEU A 381 -6.79 17.15 -3.46
C LEU A 381 -6.28 17.29 -4.89
N LYS A 382 -7.10 17.85 -5.80
CA LYS A 382 -6.73 18.02 -7.20
C LYS A 382 -5.48 18.87 -7.37
N GLN A 383 -5.38 20.01 -6.68
CA GLN A 383 -4.17 20.84 -6.72
C GLN A 383 -2.98 20.09 -6.10
N GLY A 384 -3.22 19.40 -4.98
CA GLY A 384 -2.23 18.52 -4.34
C GLY A 384 -1.64 17.49 -5.31
N LEU A 385 -2.48 16.88 -6.14
CA LEU A 385 -2.13 15.83 -7.11
C LEU A 385 -1.63 16.36 -8.47
N SER A 386 -1.72 17.66 -8.74
CA SER A 386 -1.29 18.24 -10.02
C SER A 386 -0.05 19.12 -9.88
N ASN A 387 -0.04 20.04 -8.92
CA ASN A 387 1.03 21.02 -8.77
C ASN A 387 1.15 21.52 -7.32
N SER A 388 1.96 20.83 -6.54
CA SER A 388 2.19 21.12 -5.12
C SER A 388 3.58 20.65 -4.70
N TYR A 389 4.00 20.97 -3.47
CA TYR A 389 5.23 20.43 -2.89
C TYR A 389 5.25 18.89 -2.89
N TYR A 390 4.10 18.26 -2.63
CA TYR A 390 3.93 16.80 -2.75
C TYR A 390 4.36 16.31 -4.14
N MET A 391 3.97 16.99 -5.22
CA MET A 391 4.34 16.59 -6.58
C MET A 391 5.83 16.75 -6.90
N GLN A 392 6.54 17.67 -6.22
CA GLN A 392 7.99 17.79 -6.37
C GLN A 392 8.68 16.50 -5.91
N PHE A 393 8.28 15.97 -4.76
CA PHE A 393 8.76 14.68 -4.27
C PHE A 393 8.39 13.54 -5.23
N VAL A 394 7.12 13.46 -5.61
CA VAL A 394 6.61 12.31 -6.38
C VAL A 394 7.11 12.28 -7.83
N ASN A 395 7.53 13.41 -8.37
CA ASN A 395 8.17 13.48 -9.69
C ASN A 395 9.69 13.33 -9.64
N GLY A 396 10.30 13.45 -8.46
CA GLY A 396 11.74 13.37 -8.29
C GLY A 396 12.31 12.01 -8.71
N ARG A 397 13.50 12.07 -9.30
CA ARG A 397 14.23 10.94 -9.88
C ARG A 397 15.50 10.64 -9.12
N ILE A 398 16.03 9.44 -9.32
CA ILE A 398 17.30 9.02 -8.70
C ILE A 398 18.46 9.94 -9.12
N LYS A 399 18.47 10.43 -10.37
CA LYS A 399 19.46 11.45 -10.79
C LYS A 399 19.38 12.75 -10.00
N ASP A 400 18.19 13.16 -9.57
CA ASP A 400 18.01 14.39 -8.80
C ASP A 400 18.56 14.20 -7.38
N LEU A 401 18.36 13.01 -6.81
CA LEU A 401 18.99 12.60 -5.56
C LEU A 401 20.52 12.61 -5.68
N PHE A 402 21.09 12.03 -6.73
CA PHE A 402 22.56 11.99 -6.89
C PHE A 402 23.15 13.37 -7.17
N ALA A 403 22.41 14.27 -7.83
CA ALA A 403 22.82 15.65 -7.96
C ALA A 403 22.83 16.39 -6.61
N ALA A 404 21.89 16.07 -5.72
CA ALA A 404 21.77 16.69 -4.40
C ALA A 404 22.62 16.03 -3.30
N ASN A 405 23.09 14.80 -3.51
CA ASN A 405 23.78 14.00 -2.50
C ASN A 405 25.07 13.37 -3.05
N ALA A 406 26.20 14.01 -2.74
CA ALA A 406 27.52 13.57 -3.19
C ALA A 406 27.91 12.20 -2.64
N GLU A 407 27.46 11.82 -1.44
CA GLU A 407 27.75 10.50 -0.86
C GLU A 407 27.07 9.39 -1.67
N CYS A 408 25.78 9.55 -1.97
CA CYS A 408 25.04 8.61 -2.82
C CYS A 408 25.62 8.57 -4.24
N ALA A 409 25.99 9.72 -4.81
CA ALA A 409 26.57 9.81 -6.15
C ALA A 409 27.94 9.12 -6.28
N ALA A 410 28.75 9.16 -5.23
CA ALA A 410 30.07 8.51 -5.19
C ALA A 410 30.00 7.02 -4.78
N CYS A 411 28.88 6.56 -4.23
CA CYS A 411 28.75 5.21 -3.69
C CYS A 411 28.93 4.13 -4.78
N ALA A 412 29.68 3.07 -4.45
CA ALA A 412 29.92 1.93 -5.33
C ALA A 412 28.64 1.12 -5.64
N TYR A 413 27.64 1.17 -4.76
CA TYR A 413 26.37 0.45 -4.90
C TYR A 413 25.24 1.30 -5.49
N ARG A 414 25.51 2.56 -5.86
CA ARG A 414 24.47 3.55 -6.20
C ARG A 414 23.49 3.08 -7.28
N TYR A 415 23.96 2.35 -8.29
CA TYR A 415 23.11 1.87 -9.39
C TYR A 415 22.34 0.57 -9.08
N LYS A 416 22.67 -0.11 -7.97
CA LYS A 416 21.88 -1.25 -7.45
C LYS A 416 20.88 -0.79 -6.39
N CYS A 417 21.31 0.13 -5.52
CA CYS A 417 20.53 0.67 -4.40
C CYS A 417 19.54 1.76 -4.84
N GLY A 418 19.93 2.67 -5.73
CA GLY A 418 19.10 3.80 -6.15
C GLY A 418 18.87 4.88 -5.08
N GLY A 419 19.53 4.76 -3.92
CA GLY A 419 19.44 5.69 -2.80
C GLY A 419 18.58 5.19 -1.63
N GLY A 420 17.76 4.16 -1.79
CA GLY A 420 16.92 3.64 -0.71
C GLY A 420 15.71 4.52 -0.35
N CYS A 421 15.08 4.20 0.79
CA CYS A 421 13.84 4.78 1.26
C CYS A 421 13.99 6.24 1.72
N ARG A 422 13.20 7.14 1.13
CA ARG A 422 13.20 8.56 1.47
C ARG A 422 12.63 8.83 2.86
N ALA A 423 11.69 8.01 3.34
CA ALA A 423 11.17 8.14 4.70
C ALA A 423 12.23 7.72 5.73
N THR A 424 13.00 6.67 5.49
CA THR A 424 14.13 6.29 6.35
C THR A 424 15.20 7.39 6.36
N ALA A 425 15.52 7.98 5.21
CA ALA A 425 16.48 9.09 5.14
C ALA A 425 16.05 10.31 5.99
N LEU A 426 14.74 10.55 6.13
CA LEU A 426 14.18 11.59 7.00
C LEU A 426 14.20 11.23 8.48
N LEU A 427 13.87 9.98 8.83
CA LEU A 427 13.67 9.56 10.22
C LEU A 427 14.95 9.10 10.92
N ASP A 428 15.79 8.32 10.23
CA ASP A 428 16.94 7.59 10.81
C ASP A 428 18.28 8.01 10.15
N GLY A 429 18.23 8.86 9.13
CA GLY A 429 19.36 9.26 8.32
C GLY A 429 19.82 10.70 8.57
N SER A 430 20.07 11.44 7.49
CA SER A 430 20.55 12.83 7.56
C SER A 430 19.44 13.86 7.85
N HIS A 431 18.27 13.39 8.28
CA HIS A 431 17.05 14.20 8.46
C HIS A 431 16.71 15.06 7.24
N SER A 432 16.88 14.49 6.05
CA SER A 432 16.62 15.18 4.79
C SER A 432 16.02 14.21 3.77
N LEU A 433 15.03 14.68 3.01
CA LEU A 433 14.45 13.95 1.89
C LEU A 433 15.51 13.49 0.86
N MET A 434 16.55 14.30 0.65
CA MET A 434 17.65 13.98 -0.28
C MET A 434 18.84 13.31 0.44
N GLY A 435 18.63 12.87 1.68
CA GLY A 435 19.61 12.19 2.51
C GLY A 435 19.91 10.75 2.10
N CYS A 436 20.86 10.16 2.82
CA CYS A 436 21.16 8.74 2.77
C CYS A 436 20.13 7.95 3.60
N ASP A 437 19.64 6.85 3.05
CA ASP A 437 18.98 5.81 3.83
C ASP A 437 20.06 5.01 4.59
N SER A 438 20.14 5.22 5.90
CA SER A 438 21.09 4.58 6.83
C SER A 438 20.98 3.06 6.79
N ILE A 439 19.77 2.51 6.74
CA ILE A 439 19.49 1.07 6.75
C ILE A 439 19.99 0.45 5.44
N MET A 440 19.65 1.04 4.30
CA MET A 440 20.13 0.55 3.00
C MET A 440 21.64 0.70 2.86
N CYS A 441 22.20 1.79 3.36
CA CYS A 441 23.65 1.98 3.40
C CYS A 441 24.33 0.86 4.19
N MET A 442 23.81 0.50 5.37
CA MET A 442 24.33 -0.59 6.19
C MET A 442 24.16 -1.95 5.51
N LEU A 443 23.00 -2.24 4.90
CA LEU A 443 22.76 -3.50 4.18
C LEU A 443 23.82 -3.74 3.08
N TRP A 444 24.13 -2.70 2.30
CA TRP A 444 25.11 -2.78 1.22
C TRP A 444 26.56 -2.71 1.70
N LYS A 445 26.90 -1.70 2.51
CA LYS A 445 28.30 -1.42 2.90
C LYS A 445 28.85 -2.42 3.92
N SER A 446 27.99 -3.03 4.75
CA SER A 446 28.38 -4.05 5.73
C SER A 446 28.22 -5.48 5.21
N GLY A 447 27.95 -5.67 3.91
CA GLY A 447 27.91 -7.00 3.27
C GLY A 447 26.68 -7.86 3.57
N TYR A 448 25.63 -7.30 4.19
CA TYR A 448 24.42 -8.05 4.51
C TYR A 448 23.64 -8.51 3.27
N VAL A 449 23.63 -7.74 2.18
CA VAL A 449 22.99 -8.18 0.92
C VAL A 449 23.55 -9.52 0.45
N GLU A 450 24.87 -9.69 0.52
CA GLU A 450 25.53 -10.95 0.14
C GLU A 450 25.22 -12.07 1.14
N ARG A 451 25.23 -11.77 2.45
CA ARG A 451 24.85 -12.75 3.49
C ARG A 451 23.41 -13.24 3.34
N ILE A 452 22.46 -12.33 3.05
CA ILE A 452 21.06 -12.67 2.78
C ILE A 452 20.98 -13.59 1.54
N ARG A 453 21.68 -13.24 0.45
CA ARG A 453 21.73 -14.08 -0.76
C ARG A 453 22.26 -15.47 -0.48
N GLN A 454 23.37 -15.58 0.25
CA GLN A 454 23.95 -16.87 0.62
C GLN A 454 22.99 -17.70 1.46
N THR A 455 22.35 -17.07 2.45
CA THR A 455 21.36 -17.72 3.32
C THR A 455 20.15 -18.23 2.52
N LEU A 456 19.62 -17.42 1.60
CA LEU A 456 18.53 -17.82 0.70
C LEU A 456 18.91 -19.03 -0.15
N THR A 457 20.05 -18.96 -0.86
CA THR A 457 20.52 -20.04 -1.73
C THR A 457 20.74 -21.33 -0.94
N GLN A 458 21.33 -21.24 0.26
CA GLN A 458 21.56 -22.40 1.12
C GLN A 458 20.24 -23.00 1.64
N ALA A 459 19.29 -22.16 2.08
CA ALA A 459 17.99 -22.61 2.56
C ALA A 459 17.16 -23.26 1.44
N GLU A 460 17.16 -22.67 0.23
CA GLU A 460 16.48 -23.22 -0.94
C GLU A 460 17.10 -24.55 -1.39
N ALA A 461 18.43 -24.67 -1.39
CA ALA A 461 19.10 -25.92 -1.73
C ALA A 461 18.83 -27.03 -0.71
N ALA A 462 18.75 -26.68 0.59
CA ALA A 462 18.55 -27.65 1.65
C ALA A 462 17.08 -28.08 1.85
N TYR A 463 16.12 -27.17 1.64
CA TYR A 463 14.72 -27.37 2.03
C TYR A 463 13.71 -26.95 0.95
N GLY A 464 14.13 -26.39 -0.19
CA GLY A 464 13.23 -25.79 -1.18
C GLY A 464 12.36 -26.76 -1.99
N SER A 465 12.66 -28.07 -1.93
CA SER A 465 11.90 -29.14 -2.60
C SER A 465 10.84 -29.80 -1.70
N ALA A 466 10.70 -29.34 -0.45
CA ALA A 466 9.75 -29.86 0.53
C ALA A 466 8.38 -29.19 0.45
#